data_AF-A0A544XPV7-F1
#
_entry.id   AF-A0A544XPV7-F1
#
_cell.length_a   1.000
_cell.length_b   1.000
_cell.length_c   1.000
_cell.angle_alpha   90.00
_cell.angle_beta   90.00
_cell.angle_gamma   90.00
#
_symmetry.space_group_name_H-M   'P 1'
#
loop_
_entity.id
_entity.type
_entity.pdbx_description
1 polymer ?
#
loop_
_entity_poly.entity_id
_entity_poly.type
_entity_poly.pdbx_seq_one_letter_code
_entity_poly.pdbx_strand_id
1 'polypeptide(L)'
;YNQKIGAGTFVFGYPSGSHPDGNHAFSGKTLKWSYGKTFKASSPTIKAQELIGIKSSFTGEGALGSAWLYRYSSTKRLGYLNGVTIGVADRDGNQRYDTSVSPYFDGETYGVYKVAAKNWSGKIV
;
A
#
# COMPACT_ATOMS: atom_id res chain seq x y z
N TYR A 1 -2.85 -13.74 -0.23
CA TYR A 1 -3.68 -13.59 0.98
C TYR A 1 -3.11 -14.46 2.10
N ASN A 2 -3.48 -14.21 3.36
CA ASN A 2 -3.04 -14.91 4.57
C ASN A 2 -1.51 -15.06 4.72
N GLN A 3 -0.73 -14.10 4.22
CA GLN A 3 0.73 -14.12 4.39
C GLN A 3 1.13 -13.62 5.77
N LYS A 4 2.23 -14.13 6.31
CA LYS A 4 2.74 -13.75 7.62
C LYS A 4 3.12 -12.25 7.66
N ILE A 5 2.69 -11.55 8.71
CA ILE A 5 3.13 -10.17 9.01
C ILE A 5 4.60 -10.19 9.45
N GLY A 6 5.40 -9.20 9.03
CA GLY A 6 6.85 -9.15 9.26
C GLY A 6 7.69 -9.58 8.06
N ALA A 7 7.03 -9.96 6.97
CA ALA A 7 7.68 -10.33 5.72
C ALA A 7 8.16 -9.09 4.93
N GLY A 8 9.31 -9.24 4.27
CA GLY A 8 9.81 -8.25 3.30
C GLY A 8 8.85 -8.11 2.13
N THR A 9 8.41 -6.89 1.87
CA THR A 9 7.39 -6.55 0.87
C THR A 9 7.80 -5.27 0.14
N PHE A 10 7.60 -5.24 -1.17
CA PHE A 10 7.74 -4.02 -1.96
C PHE A 10 6.39 -3.34 -2.11
N VAL A 11 6.35 -2.02 -2.02
CA VAL A 11 5.19 -1.21 -2.42
C VAL A 11 5.57 -0.46 -3.68
N PHE A 12 4.72 -0.52 -4.70
CA PHE A 12 4.91 0.19 -5.97
C PHE A 12 3.73 1.13 -6.23
N GLY A 13 4.00 2.39 -6.57
CA GLY A 13 2.95 3.40 -6.74
C GLY A 13 3.41 4.71 -7.37
N TYR A 14 2.47 5.63 -7.52
CA TYR A 14 2.66 6.93 -8.16
C TYR A 14 2.25 8.08 -7.23
N PRO A 15 2.91 8.23 -6.05
CA PRO A 15 2.63 9.36 -5.15
C PRO A 15 2.78 10.70 -5.89
N SER A 16 1.86 11.62 -5.62
CA SER A 16 1.79 12.94 -6.30
C SER A 16 1.51 14.11 -5.35
N GLY A 17 1.02 13.84 -4.14
CA GLY A 17 0.70 14.89 -3.17
C GLY A 17 1.91 15.46 -2.46
N SER A 18 1.66 16.45 -1.60
CA SER A 18 2.63 16.96 -0.63
C SER A 18 2.61 16.17 0.67
N HIS A 19 3.70 16.28 1.43
CA HIS A 19 3.69 16.01 2.86
C HIS A 19 2.97 17.15 3.62
N PRO A 20 2.53 16.93 4.87
CA PRO A 20 1.94 17.97 5.71
C PRO A 20 2.81 19.22 5.88
N ASP A 21 4.14 19.10 5.80
CA ASP A 21 5.09 20.23 5.79
C ASP A 21 5.11 21.05 4.47
N GLY A 22 4.28 20.68 3.49
CA GLY A 22 4.21 21.31 2.17
C GLY A 22 5.24 20.81 1.16
N ASN A 23 6.09 19.86 1.51
CA ASN A 23 7.12 19.33 0.61
C ASN A 23 6.52 18.43 -0.48
N HIS A 24 6.79 18.76 -1.75
CA HIS A 24 6.39 17.99 -2.92
C HIS A 24 7.52 17.05 -3.40
N ALA A 25 7.77 15.99 -2.64
CA ALA A 25 8.82 15.02 -2.97
C ALA A 25 8.52 14.17 -4.22
N PHE A 26 7.24 14.08 -4.64
CA PHE A 26 6.80 13.22 -5.73
C PHE A 26 5.87 13.94 -6.70
N SER A 27 5.94 13.54 -7.97
CA SER A 27 5.19 14.19 -9.07
C SER A 27 4.04 13.36 -9.63
N GLY A 28 3.87 12.11 -9.20
CA GLY A 28 2.91 11.16 -9.78
C GLY A 28 3.22 10.67 -11.20
N LYS A 29 4.24 11.22 -11.87
CA LYS A 29 4.54 10.90 -13.29
C LYS A 29 5.41 9.66 -13.49
N THR A 30 6.10 9.21 -12.44
CA THR A 30 7.02 8.08 -12.52
C THR A 30 6.74 7.10 -11.40
N LEU A 31 6.90 5.81 -11.69
CA LEU A 31 6.74 4.76 -10.68
C LEU A 31 7.78 4.94 -9.58
N LYS A 32 7.32 4.90 -8.34
CA LYS A 32 8.16 4.87 -7.14
C LYS A 32 7.96 3.55 -6.41
N TRP A 33 8.89 3.26 -5.51
CA TRP A 33 8.80 2.10 -4.66
C TRP A 33 9.30 2.36 -3.24
N SER A 34 8.79 1.60 -2.30
CA SER A 34 9.34 1.45 -0.95
C SER A 34 9.49 -0.03 -0.62
N TYR A 35 10.39 -0.35 0.30
CA TYR A 35 10.67 -1.73 0.71
C TYR A 35 10.90 -1.80 2.21
N GLY A 36 10.34 -2.81 2.85
CA GLY A 36 10.47 -3.01 4.28
C GLY A 36 9.73 -4.24 4.76
N LYS A 37 9.80 -4.48 6.07
CA LYS A 37 9.00 -5.51 6.74
C LYS A 37 7.64 -4.92 7.10
N THR A 38 6.57 -5.69 6.86
CA THR A 38 5.23 -5.32 7.30
C THR A 38 5.11 -5.42 8.82
N PHE A 39 4.24 -4.61 9.43
CA PHE A 39 3.93 -4.65 10.86
C PHE A 39 2.43 -4.50 11.08
N LYS A 40 1.95 -4.88 12.27
CA LYS A 40 0.54 -4.69 12.64
C LYS A 40 0.24 -3.19 12.77
N ALA A 41 -0.83 -2.74 12.14
CA ALA A 41 -1.32 -1.37 12.25
C ALA A 41 -2.81 -1.39 12.63
N SER A 42 -3.28 -0.29 13.22
CA SER A 42 -4.70 -0.08 13.45
C SER A 42 -4.98 1.41 13.44
N SER A 43 -6.23 1.78 13.14
CA SER A 43 -6.69 3.15 13.22
C SER A 43 -8.07 3.20 13.87
N PRO A 44 -8.16 3.66 15.13
CA PRO A 44 -9.44 3.78 15.83
C PRO A 44 -10.42 4.74 15.15
N THR A 45 -9.91 5.79 14.51
CA THR A 45 -10.72 6.86 13.89
C THR A 45 -11.57 6.35 12.72
N ILE A 46 -11.08 5.37 11.98
CA ILE A 46 -11.79 4.71 10.87
C ILE A 46 -12.26 3.30 11.24
N LYS A 47 -12.22 2.93 12.52
CA LYS A 47 -12.58 1.61 13.04
C LYS A 47 -11.91 0.46 12.27
N ALA A 48 -10.64 0.61 11.91
CA ALA A 48 -9.88 -0.39 11.18
C ALA A 48 -8.87 -1.09 12.10
N GLN A 49 -9.20 -2.29 12.57
CA GLN A 49 -8.41 -3.03 13.56
C GLN A 49 -7.38 -3.99 12.93
N GLU A 50 -7.59 -4.42 11.68
CA GLU A 50 -6.78 -5.45 11.02
C GLU A 50 -5.94 -4.88 9.87
N LEU A 51 -5.33 -3.71 10.10
CA LEU A 51 -4.42 -3.13 9.12
C LEU A 51 -3.02 -3.72 9.25
N ILE A 52 -2.29 -3.64 8.15
CA ILE A 52 -0.84 -3.80 8.11
C ILE A 52 -0.21 -2.51 7.63
N GLY A 53 0.94 -2.17 8.21
CA GLY A 53 1.73 -1.02 7.83
C GLY A 53 3.09 -1.43 7.27
N ILE A 54 3.69 -0.53 6.51
CA ILE A 54 5.08 -0.63 6.05
C ILE A 54 5.70 0.77 6.02
N LYS A 55 6.99 0.87 6.36
CA LYS A 55 7.72 2.15 6.29
C LYS A 55 7.80 2.59 4.83
N SER A 56 7.34 3.81 4.55
CA SER A 56 7.18 4.34 3.20
C SER A 56 7.02 5.85 3.26
N SER A 57 7.77 6.59 2.44
CA SER A 57 7.64 8.05 2.35
C SER A 57 6.55 8.50 1.38
N PHE A 58 5.75 7.59 0.82
CA PHE A 58 4.72 7.94 -0.15
C PHE A 58 3.72 8.95 0.44
N THR A 59 3.38 9.96 -0.35
CA THR A 59 2.36 10.95 -0.01
C THR A 59 0.96 10.40 -0.26
N GLY A 60 -0.07 10.95 0.40
CA GLY A 60 -1.43 10.39 0.33
C GLY A 60 -2.00 10.39 -1.09
N GLU A 61 -2.01 11.56 -1.74
CA GLU A 61 -2.48 11.69 -3.11
C GLU A 61 -1.58 10.91 -4.09
N GLY A 62 -2.20 10.20 -5.02
CA GLY A 62 -1.52 9.35 -6.01
C GLY A 62 -0.99 8.01 -5.48
N ALA A 63 -0.76 7.88 -4.17
CA ALA A 63 -0.30 6.61 -3.60
C ALA A 63 -1.43 5.63 -3.25
N LEU A 64 -2.66 6.10 -3.08
CA LEU A 64 -3.80 5.19 -2.85
C LEU A 64 -3.94 4.25 -4.06
N GLY A 65 -4.09 2.95 -3.80
CA GLY A 65 -4.07 1.93 -4.85
C GLY A 65 -2.68 1.35 -5.15
N SER A 66 -1.60 1.84 -4.51
CA SER A 66 -0.25 1.28 -4.69
C SER A 66 -0.22 -0.22 -4.38
N ALA A 67 0.45 -1.00 -5.22
CA ALA A 67 0.50 -2.45 -5.12
C ALA A 67 1.58 -2.93 -4.14
N TRP A 68 1.21 -3.81 -3.20
CA TRP A 68 2.15 -4.41 -2.25
C TRP A 68 2.49 -5.83 -2.70
N LEU A 69 3.72 -6.04 -3.16
CA LEU A 69 4.19 -7.29 -3.74
C LEU A 69 5.08 -8.06 -2.76
N TYR A 70 4.56 -9.19 -2.29
CA TYR A 70 5.29 -10.19 -1.51
C TYR A 70 6.11 -11.10 -2.44
N ARG A 71 7.33 -11.49 -2.00
CA ARG A 71 8.30 -12.27 -2.80
C ARG A 71 8.54 -11.69 -4.19
N TYR A 72 8.57 -10.37 -4.28
CA TYR A 72 8.89 -9.70 -5.53
C TYR A 72 10.32 -10.03 -5.98
N SER A 73 10.47 -10.41 -7.24
CA SER A 73 11.76 -10.59 -7.90
C SER A 73 12.02 -9.41 -8.84
N SER A 74 13.05 -8.61 -8.55
CA SER A 74 13.44 -7.49 -9.41
C SER A 74 13.88 -7.93 -10.82
N THR A 75 14.45 -9.12 -10.95
CA THR A 75 14.85 -9.71 -12.24
C THR A 75 13.63 -10.04 -13.10
N LYS A 76 12.62 -10.70 -12.51
CA LYS A 76 11.41 -11.12 -13.24
C LYS A 76 10.35 -10.03 -13.31
N ARG A 77 10.46 -9.01 -12.45
CA ARG A 77 9.45 -7.97 -12.21
C ARG A 77 8.08 -8.55 -11.82
N LEU A 78 8.10 -9.64 -11.05
CA LEU A 78 6.90 -10.37 -10.62
C LEU A 78 6.94 -10.62 -9.12
N GLY A 79 5.76 -10.59 -8.50
CA GLY A 79 5.53 -10.91 -7.11
C GLY A 79 4.04 -11.19 -6.86
N TYR A 80 3.71 -11.62 -5.65
CA TYR A 80 2.33 -11.88 -5.26
C TYR A 80 1.73 -10.62 -4.66
N LEU A 81 0.65 -10.12 -5.25
CA LEU A 81 -0.12 -9.02 -4.66
C LEU A 81 -0.69 -9.47 -3.31
N ASN A 82 -0.29 -8.79 -2.25
CA ASN A 82 -0.71 -9.13 -0.88
C ASN A 82 -0.95 -7.87 -0.04
N GLY A 83 -1.46 -6.83 -0.69
CA GLY A 83 -1.85 -5.57 -0.08
C GLY A 83 -2.02 -4.49 -1.13
N VAL A 84 -2.74 -3.46 -0.74
CA VAL A 84 -2.94 -2.22 -1.48
C VAL A 84 -2.90 -1.05 -0.50
N THR A 85 -2.24 0.06 -0.87
CA THR A 85 -2.25 1.26 -0.02
C THR A 85 -3.65 1.85 0.02
N ILE A 86 -4.24 1.97 1.21
CA ILE A 86 -5.53 2.65 1.44
C ILE A 86 -5.38 3.94 2.25
N GLY A 87 -4.18 4.21 2.75
CA GLY A 87 -3.88 5.40 3.52
C GLY A 87 -2.40 5.53 3.81
N VAL A 88 -2.03 6.69 4.33
CA VAL A 88 -0.68 7.02 4.78
C VAL A 88 -0.74 7.64 6.17
N ALA A 89 0.34 7.56 6.92
CA ALA A 89 0.46 8.13 8.26
C ALA A 89 1.85 8.73 8.48
N ASP A 90 1.88 9.79 9.27
CA ASP A 90 3.06 10.30 9.97
C ASP A 90 3.01 9.71 11.38
N ARG A 91 3.98 8.88 11.75
CA ARG A 91 4.01 8.18 13.04
C ARG A 91 5.08 8.71 13.98
N ASP A 92 6.03 9.49 13.49
CA ASP A 92 7.05 10.16 14.31
C ASP A 92 6.76 11.64 14.59
N GLY A 93 5.71 12.20 13.96
CA GLY A 93 5.19 13.54 14.23
C GLY A 93 6.00 14.65 13.58
N ASN A 94 6.84 14.33 12.59
CA ASN A 94 7.70 15.31 11.92
C ASN A 94 7.03 16.02 10.72
N GLN A 95 5.71 15.87 10.56
CA GLN A 95 4.92 16.40 9.45
C GLN A 95 5.28 15.80 8.09
N ARG A 96 5.87 14.60 8.08
CA ARG A 96 6.14 13.83 6.87
C ARG A 96 5.61 12.41 7.03
N TYR A 97 4.74 12.02 6.11
CA TYR A 97 4.33 10.62 5.98
C TYR A 97 5.54 9.67 5.95
N ASP A 98 5.51 8.68 6.84
CA ASP A 98 6.56 7.69 7.03
C ASP A 98 6.03 6.24 6.90
N THR A 99 4.72 6.09 6.76
CA THR A 99 4.02 4.81 6.78
C THR A 99 2.94 4.79 5.71
N SER A 100 2.92 3.72 4.90
CA SER A 100 1.74 3.35 4.11
C SER A 100 0.99 2.23 4.83
N VAL A 101 -0.33 2.25 4.77
CA VAL A 101 -1.19 1.22 5.39
C VAL A 101 -2.05 0.50 4.36
N SER A 102 -2.32 -0.77 4.64
CA SER A 102 -3.12 -1.67 3.81
C SER A 102 -4.04 -2.51 4.70
N PRO A 103 -5.24 -2.89 4.24
CA PRO A 103 -5.98 -3.97 4.90
C PRO A 103 -5.19 -5.27 4.80
N TYR A 104 -5.29 -6.11 5.82
CA TYR A 104 -4.74 -7.46 5.73
C TYR A 104 -5.52 -8.27 4.70
N PHE A 105 -4.85 -8.75 3.65
CA PHE A 105 -5.49 -9.59 2.64
C PHE A 105 -5.74 -10.98 3.21
N ASP A 106 -6.96 -11.22 3.64
CA ASP A 106 -7.41 -12.38 4.37
C ASP A 106 -8.36 -13.26 3.53
N GLY A 107 -9.11 -14.15 4.20
CA GLY A 107 -10.12 -14.98 3.56
C GLY A 107 -11.32 -14.19 3.02
N GLU A 108 -11.77 -13.14 3.74
CA GLU A 108 -12.89 -12.31 3.31
C GLU A 108 -12.53 -11.50 2.06
N THR A 109 -11.35 -10.88 2.06
CA THR A 109 -10.80 -10.16 0.90
C THR A 109 -10.70 -11.07 -0.32
N TYR A 110 -10.26 -12.33 -0.13
CA TYR A 110 -10.22 -13.31 -1.20
C TYR A 110 -11.62 -13.67 -1.73
N GLY A 111 -12.62 -13.75 -0.84
CA GLY A 111 -14.02 -13.93 -1.21
C GLY A 111 -14.51 -12.82 -2.15
N VAL A 112 -14.29 -11.57 -1.77
CA VAL A 112 -14.63 -10.39 -2.60
C VAL A 112 -13.90 -10.43 -3.93
N TYR A 113 -12.60 -10.71 -3.93
CA TYR A 113 -11.81 -10.83 -5.16
C TYR A 113 -12.37 -11.88 -6.12
N LYS A 114 -12.74 -13.07 -5.63
CA LYS A 114 -13.30 -14.13 -6.49
C LYS A 114 -14.60 -13.73 -7.18
N VAL A 115 -15.43 -12.92 -6.52
CA VAL A 115 -16.66 -12.40 -7.12
C VAL A 115 -16.32 -11.31 -8.12
N ALA A 116 -15.51 -10.33 -7.73
CA ALA A 116 -15.11 -9.22 -8.60
C ALA A 116 -14.39 -9.69 -9.88
N ALA A 117 -13.47 -10.65 -9.76
CA ALA A 117 -12.69 -11.18 -10.89
C ALA A 117 -13.54 -11.87 -11.98
N LYS A 118 -14.77 -12.29 -11.65
CA LYS A 118 -15.72 -12.86 -12.62
C LYS A 118 -16.52 -11.80 -13.36
N ASN A 119 -16.51 -10.56 -12.88
CA ASN A 119 -17.26 -9.45 -13.46
C ASN A 119 -16.30 -8.57 -14.26
N TRP A 120 -16.58 -8.39 -15.55
CA TRP A 120 -15.76 -7.54 -16.40
C TRP A 120 -15.95 -6.07 -16.02
N SER A 121 -14.86 -5.40 -15.64
CA SER A 121 -14.85 -3.99 -15.25
C SER A 121 -14.59 -3.02 -16.42
N GLY A 122 -14.72 -3.48 -17.66
CA GLY A 122 -14.32 -2.71 -18.84
C GLY A 122 -12.81 -2.72 -19.10
N LYS A 123 -12.35 -1.83 -19.98
CA LYS A 123 -10.93 -1.59 -20.27
C LYS A 123 -10.58 -0.16 -19.87
N ILE A 124 -9.35 0.05 -19.42
CA ILE A 124 -8.80 1.40 -19.26
C ILE A 124 -8.44 1.89 -20.68
N VAL A 125 -9.00 3.03 -21.09
CA VAL A 125 -8.76 3.72 -22.37
C VAL A 125 -8.00 5.01 -22.15
#